data_AF-A0A7C2LB57-F1
#
_entry.id   AF-A0A7C2LB57-F1
#
_cell.length_a   1.000
_cell.length_b   1.000
_cell.length_c   1.000
_cell.angle_alpha   90.00
_cell.angle_beta   90.00
_cell.angle_gamma   90.00
#
_symmetry.space_group_name_H-M   'P 1'
#
loop_
_entity.id
_entity.type
_entity.pdbx_description
1 polymer ?
#
loop_
_entity_poly.entity_id
_entity_poly.type
_entity_poly.pdbx_seq_one_letter_code
_entity_poly.pdbx_strand_id
1 'polypeptide(L)'
;MGFLGKLKEKVTPPNVHVTVALKKQFFSLGENLEGTVQILPGEGVDCDEIRCEIACVERVRKVKRVYSQSLKREVEQEVWESAVLFSSKPQLSGPTHLSEGVALSFPFSVPLPPHLPPSMKTLDRRAEWSLKGVVAVRGRPDATSKTLELVVVSRELVQQPQPATVTCKYCGAVYPQSLDRCPNCGAPRTA
;
A
#
# COMPACT_ATOMS: atom_id res chain seq x y z
N MET A 1 -9.94 -33.02 27.49
CA MET A 1 -9.37 -31.90 26.69
C MET A 1 -8.73 -30.90 27.65
N GLY A 2 -7.39 -30.82 27.63
CA GLY A 2 -6.58 -30.33 28.74
C GLY A 2 -6.42 -28.81 28.83
N PHE A 3 -6.29 -28.33 30.07
CA PHE A 3 -6.09 -26.93 30.47
C PHE A 3 -4.98 -26.19 29.71
N LEU A 4 -3.98 -26.89 29.18
CA LEU A 4 -2.88 -26.30 28.40
C LEU A 4 -3.29 -25.80 27.00
N GLY A 5 -4.33 -26.40 26.38
CA GLY A 5 -4.83 -25.95 25.08
C GLY A 5 -5.43 -24.54 25.12
N LYS A 6 -6.20 -24.26 26.18
CA LYS A 6 -6.86 -22.95 26.40
C LYS A 6 -5.88 -21.82 26.68
N LEU A 7 -4.70 -22.12 27.22
CA LEU A 7 -3.62 -21.14 27.42
C LEU A 7 -2.89 -20.82 26.10
N LYS A 8 -2.67 -21.83 25.26
CA LYS A 8 -2.02 -21.65 23.95
C LYS A 8 -2.88 -20.81 23.00
N GLU A 9 -4.20 -21.03 23.01
CA GLU A 9 -5.15 -20.26 22.21
C GLU A 9 -5.09 -18.76 22.52
N LYS A 10 -4.86 -18.35 23.76
CA LYS A 10 -4.78 -16.92 24.14
C LYS A 10 -3.53 -16.20 23.63
N VAL A 11 -2.49 -16.93 23.22
CA VAL A 11 -1.17 -16.36 22.90
C VAL A 11 -0.82 -16.52 21.42
N THR A 12 -1.53 -17.36 20.68
CA THR A 12 -1.31 -17.54 19.24
C THR A 12 -2.45 -16.92 18.42
N PRO A 13 -2.14 -16.28 17.28
CA PRO A 13 -3.15 -15.90 16.29
C PRO A 13 -3.98 -17.10 15.85
N PRO A 14 -5.21 -16.89 15.35
CA PRO A 14 -6.00 -17.95 14.76
C PRO A 14 -5.32 -18.51 13.50
N ASN A 15 -5.57 -19.79 13.20
CA ASN A 15 -5.06 -20.42 11.98
C ASN A 15 -5.81 -19.92 10.75
N VAL A 16 -5.41 -18.76 10.21
CA VAL A 16 -6.07 -18.11 9.07
C VAL A 16 -5.01 -17.59 8.11
N HIS A 17 -5.11 -17.97 6.84
CA HIS A 17 -4.28 -17.43 5.79
C HIS A 17 -4.91 -16.16 5.23
N VAL A 18 -4.22 -15.03 5.39
CA VAL A 18 -4.67 -13.72 4.91
C VAL A 18 -3.75 -13.24 3.79
N THR A 19 -4.33 -12.96 2.62
CA THR A 19 -3.62 -12.48 1.44
C THR A 19 -4.25 -11.19 0.95
N VAL A 20 -3.43 -10.21 0.55
CA VAL A 20 -3.90 -8.96 -0.04
C VAL A 20 -3.50 -8.93 -1.51
N ALA A 21 -4.48 -8.79 -2.39
CA ALA A 21 -4.28 -8.64 -3.83
C ALA A 21 -4.60 -7.21 -4.24
N LEU A 22 -3.69 -6.56 -4.96
CA LEU A 22 -3.85 -5.20 -5.47
C LEU A 22 -4.21 -5.24 -6.95
N LYS A 23 -5.04 -4.29 -7.41
CA LYS A 23 -5.38 -4.17 -8.84
C LYS A 23 -4.23 -3.65 -9.69
N LYS A 24 -3.30 -2.91 -9.09
CA LYS A 24 -2.15 -2.27 -9.74
C LYS A 24 -0.90 -2.39 -8.86
N GLN A 25 0.27 -2.22 -9.47
CA GLN A 25 1.55 -2.21 -8.76
C GLN A 25 1.95 -0.81 -8.25
N PHE A 26 1.48 0.24 -8.93
CA PHE A 26 1.81 1.63 -8.65
C PHE A 26 0.53 2.43 -8.44
N PHE A 27 0.55 3.35 -7.49
CA PHE A 27 -0.57 4.23 -7.16
C PHE A 27 -0.12 5.68 -7.11
N SER A 28 -0.99 6.59 -7.47
CA SER A 28 -0.77 8.02 -7.52
C SER A 28 -1.40 8.66 -6.29
N LEU A 29 -0.75 9.69 -5.75
CA LEU A 29 -1.37 10.51 -4.72
C LEU A 29 -2.71 11.09 -5.25
N GLY A 30 -3.76 11.01 -4.43
CA GLY A 30 -5.11 11.42 -4.80
C GLY A 30 -5.96 10.36 -5.51
N GLU A 31 -5.42 9.19 -5.87
CA GLU A 31 -6.22 8.06 -6.38
C GLU A 31 -6.68 7.12 -5.26
N ASN A 32 -7.65 6.26 -5.56
CA ASN A 32 -8.07 5.21 -4.64
C ASN A 32 -7.16 3.99 -4.78
N LEU A 33 -6.58 3.56 -3.68
CA LEU A 33 -5.95 2.26 -3.53
C LEU A 33 -7.02 1.18 -3.48
N GLU A 34 -7.08 0.36 -4.53
CA GLU A 34 -8.09 -0.69 -4.67
C GLU A 34 -7.49 -2.08 -4.72
N GLY A 35 -8.14 -3.02 -4.04
CA GLY A 35 -7.71 -4.40 -3.97
C GLY A 35 -8.77 -5.31 -3.35
N THR A 36 -8.32 -6.51 -2.99
CA THR A 36 -9.14 -7.53 -2.34
C THR A 36 -8.32 -8.21 -1.25
N VAL A 37 -8.89 -8.33 -0.05
CA VAL A 37 -8.36 -9.19 1.01
C VAL A 37 -9.00 -10.56 0.85
N GLN A 38 -8.18 -11.58 0.67
CA GLN A 38 -8.58 -12.98 0.60
C GLN A 38 -8.24 -13.66 1.92
N ILE A 39 -9.21 -14.38 2.46
CA ILE A 39 -9.09 -15.07 3.74
C ILE A 39 -9.41 -16.54 3.51
N LEU A 40 -8.49 -17.42 3.90
CA LEU A 40 -8.69 -18.86 3.93
C LEU A 40 -8.50 -19.35 5.38
N PRO A 41 -9.60 -19.61 6.11
CA PRO A 41 -9.54 -20.12 7.47
C PRO A 41 -9.07 -21.59 7.46
N GLY A 42 -8.04 -21.89 8.24
CA GLY A 42 -7.59 -23.25 8.55
C GLY A 42 -8.17 -23.78 9.86
N GLU A 43 -9.04 -23.02 10.51
CA GLU A 43 -9.88 -23.43 11.64
C GLU A 43 -11.18 -22.61 11.64
N GLY A 44 -12.22 -23.12 12.30
CA GLY A 44 -13.44 -22.37 12.56
C GLY A 44 -13.23 -21.30 13.64
N VAL A 45 -13.51 -20.03 13.35
CA VAL A 45 -13.29 -18.94 14.32
C VAL A 45 -14.28 -17.79 14.12
N ASP A 46 -14.78 -17.25 15.23
CA ASP A 46 -15.54 -16.00 15.24
C ASP A 46 -14.56 -14.81 15.26
N CYS A 47 -14.57 -14.00 14.19
CA CYS A 47 -13.81 -12.77 14.15
C CYS A 47 -14.69 -11.56 14.50
N ASP A 48 -14.09 -10.57 15.18
CA ASP A 48 -14.76 -9.32 15.54
C ASP A 48 -14.77 -8.36 14.35
N GLU A 49 -13.70 -8.39 13.57
CA GLU A 49 -13.48 -7.44 12.48
C GLU A 49 -12.52 -8.02 11.45
N ILE A 50 -12.80 -7.72 10.17
CA ILE A 50 -11.83 -7.85 9.10
C ILE A 50 -11.55 -6.44 8.59
N ARG A 51 -10.29 -6.02 8.59
CA ARG A 51 -9.87 -4.67 8.18
C ARG A 51 -8.60 -4.68 7.34
N CYS A 52 -8.39 -3.62 6.57
CA CYS A 52 -7.05 -3.29 6.09
C CYS A 52 -6.40 -2.30 7.06
N GLU A 53 -5.07 -2.32 7.14
CA GLU A 53 -4.30 -1.25 7.78
C GLU A 53 -3.33 -0.71 6.73
N ILE A 54 -3.49 0.56 6.37
CA ILE A 54 -2.57 1.30 5.52
C ILE A 54 -1.87 2.37 6.33
N ALA A 55 -0.57 2.56 6.11
CA ALA A 55 0.18 3.63 6.72
C ALA A 55 1.24 4.21 5.79
N CYS A 56 1.49 5.51 5.91
CA CYS A 56 2.68 6.17 5.41
C CYS A 56 3.56 6.54 6.61
N VAL A 57 4.76 5.95 6.67
CA VAL A 57 5.74 6.25 7.71
C VAL A 57 6.92 6.95 7.07
N GLU A 58 7.21 8.14 7.57
CA GLU A 58 8.42 8.86 7.23
C GLU A 58 9.54 8.52 8.20
N ARG A 59 10.75 8.30 7.66
CA ARG A 59 11.98 8.18 8.43
C ARG A 59 12.98 9.23 7.99
N VAL A 60 13.55 9.96 8.94
CA VAL A 60 14.56 11.00 8.68
C VAL A 60 15.80 10.69 9.50
N ARG A 61 16.97 10.69 8.84
CA ARG A 61 18.27 10.61 9.48
C ARG A 61 18.64 11.98 10.03
N LYS A 62 18.85 12.06 11.34
CA LYS A 62 19.29 13.28 12.03
C LYS A 62 20.57 13.01 12.81
N VAL A 63 21.40 14.04 12.93
CA VAL A 63 22.52 14.04 13.87
C VAL A 63 22.01 14.59 15.20
N LYS A 64 22.18 13.82 16.27
CA LYS A 64 21.84 14.24 17.64
C LYS A 64 23.07 14.18 18.52
N ARG A 65 23.17 15.13 19.45
CA ARG A 65 24.08 15.03 20.58
C ARG A 65 23.50 14.07 21.61
N VAL A 66 24.17 12.95 21.83
CA VAL A 66 23.80 11.94 22.82
C VAL A 66 24.93 11.84 23.84
N TYR A 67 24.60 11.83 25.13
CA TYR A 67 25.60 11.63 26.15
C TYR A 67 26.08 10.17 26.13
N SER A 68 27.36 9.97 25.81
CA SER A 68 27.99 8.67 25.84
C SER A 68 28.52 8.38 27.24
N GLN A 69 27.95 7.39 27.92
CA GLN A 69 28.44 6.96 29.24
C GLN A 69 29.87 6.42 29.19
N SER A 70 30.28 5.79 28.09
CA SER A 70 31.64 5.25 27.93
C SER A 70 32.69 6.35 27.75
N LEU A 71 32.35 7.43 27.06
CA LEU A 71 33.26 8.56 26.81
C LEU A 71 33.05 9.73 27.79
N LYS A 72 32.07 9.62 28.69
CA LYS A 72 31.64 10.65 29.66
C LYS A 72 31.45 12.05 29.05
N ARG A 73 31.03 12.12 27.78
CA ARG A 73 30.82 13.36 27.03
C ARG A 73 29.67 13.24 26.04
N GLU A 74 29.15 14.39 25.60
CA GLU A 74 28.24 14.42 24.46
C GLU A 74 28.99 14.07 23.17
N VAL A 75 28.42 13.15 22.41
CA VAL A 75 28.90 12.79 21.08
C VAL A 75 27.79 12.97 20.07
N GLU A 76 28.15 13.38 18.86
CA GLU A 76 27.23 13.40 17.73
C GLU A 76 27.01 11.96 17.25
N GLN A 77 25.73 11.56 17.21
CA GLN A 77 25.29 10.27 16.77
C GLN A 77 24.21 10.44 15.70
N GLU A 78 24.34 9.68 14.62
CA GLU A 78 23.30 9.60 13.60
C GLU A 78 22.18 8.67 14.07
N VAL A 79 20.95 9.19 14.07
CA VAL A 79 19.75 8.48 14.52
C VAL A 79 18.67 8.62 13.45
N TRP A 80 17.98 7.53 13.14
CA TRP A 80 16.76 7.56 12.34
C TRP A 80 15.57 7.87 13.23
N GLU A 81 14.92 9.00 13.01
CA GLU A 81 13.61 9.30 13.59
C GLU A 81 12.51 8.83 12.66
N SER A 82 11.39 8.33 13.21
CA SER A 82 10.22 7.90 12.43
C SER A 82 8.97 8.68 12.84
N ALA A 83 8.14 9.07 11.88
CA ALA A 83 6.85 9.70 12.09
C ALA A 83 5.79 9.05 11.20
N VAL A 84 4.61 8.77 11.77
CA VAL A 84 3.46 8.28 10.99
C VAL A 84 2.77 9.49 10.37
N LEU A 85 2.90 9.66 9.06
CA LEU A 85 2.27 10.76 8.32
C LEU A 85 0.82 10.45 7.96
N PHE A 86 0.50 9.16 7.82
CA PHE A 86 -0.84 8.70 7.49
C PHE A 86 -1.08 7.32 8.07
N SER A 87 -2.30 7.10 8.55
CA SER A 87 -2.78 5.81 9.00
C SER A 87 -4.28 5.74 8.72
N SER A 88 -4.72 4.70 8.03
CA SER A 88 -6.14 4.41 7.86
C SER A 88 -6.39 2.92 8.07
N LYS A 89 -7.53 2.63 8.71
CA LYS A 89 -7.92 1.28 9.09
C LYS A 89 -9.35 0.97 8.61
N PRO A 90 -9.58 0.92 7.29
CA PRO A 90 -10.93 0.68 6.76
C PRO A 90 -11.41 -0.72 7.16
N GLN A 91 -12.58 -0.75 7.78
CA GLN A 91 -13.28 -1.98 8.09
C GLN A 91 -13.87 -2.56 6.80
N LEU A 92 -13.60 -3.84 6.56
CA LEU A 92 -14.11 -4.60 5.41
C LEU A 92 -15.28 -5.51 5.78
N SER A 93 -15.25 -6.04 7.01
CA SER A 93 -16.36 -6.80 7.60
C SER A 93 -16.42 -6.52 9.09
N GLY A 94 -17.63 -6.55 9.65
CA GLY A 94 -17.84 -6.61 11.10
C GLY A 94 -17.73 -8.03 11.64
N PRO A 95 -18.37 -8.31 12.79
CA PRO A 95 -18.33 -9.63 13.40
C PRO A 95 -18.81 -10.69 12.41
N THR A 96 -17.96 -11.68 12.13
CA THR A 96 -18.22 -12.71 11.11
C THR A 96 -17.71 -14.06 11.58
N HIS A 97 -18.47 -15.11 11.31
CA HIS A 97 -18.00 -16.48 11.53
C HIS A 97 -17.18 -16.94 10.32
N LEU A 98 -15.96 -17.37 10.56
CA LEU A 98 -15.07 -17.95 9.54
C LEU A 98 -15.13 -19.46 9.63
N SER A 99 -15.72 -20.11 8.62
CA SER A 99 -15.76 -21.57 8.52
C SER A 99 -14.46 -22.12 7.94
N GLU A 100 -13.93 -23.18 8.55
CA GLU A 100 -12.73 -23.87 8.08
C GLU A 100 -12.84 -24.28 6.60
N GLY A 101 -11.80 -24.01 5.82
CA GLY A 101 -11.70 -24.36 4.40
C GLY A 101 -12.51 -23.47 3.45
N VAL A 102 -13.34 -22.56 3.95
CA VAL A 102 -14.17 -21.68 3.10
C VAL A 102 -13.43 -20.38 2.80
N ALA A 103 -12.98 -20.22 1.56
CA ALA A 103 -12.32 -19.00 1.10
C ALA A 103 -13.33 -17.83 1.02
N LEU A 104 -12.94 -16.68 1.58
CA LEU A 104 -13.72 -15.45 1.58
C LEU A 104 -12.91 -14.33 0.93
N SER A 105 -13.60 -13.39 0.29
CA SER A 105 -12.99 -12.26 -0.42
C SER A 105 -13.68 -10.97 -0.09
N PHE A 106 -12.91 -9.97 0.34
CA PHE A 106 -13.40 -8.68 0.78
C PHE A 106 -12.74 -7.58 -0.07
N PRO A 107 -13.49 -6.95 -1.00
CA PRO A 107 -12.96 -5.83 -1.77
C PRO A 107 -12.78 -4.59 -0.88
N PHE A 108 -11.78 -3.77 -1.20
CA PHE A 108 -11.54 -2.51 -0.51
C PHE A 108 -11.18 -1.39 -1.47
N SER A 109 -11.46 -0.16 -1.05
CA SER A 109 -11.08 1.07 -1.75
C SER A 109 -10.71 2.12 -0.69
N VAL A 110 -9.48 2.63 -0.74
CA VAL A 110 -8.97 3.60 0.24
C VAL A 110 -8.42 4.82 -0.48
N PRO A 111 -8.92 6.04 -0.22
CA PRO A 111 -8.40 7.23 -0.85
C PRO A 111 -6.99 7.54 -0.33
N LEU A 112 -6.02 7.69 -1.25
CA LEU A 112 -4.67 8.15 -0.93
C LEU A 112 -4.67 9.68 -0.86
N PRO A 113 -4.32 10.31 0.29
CA PRO A 113 -4.37 11.76 0.40
C PRO A 113 -3.38 12.45 -0.57
N PRO A 114 -3.81 13.49 -1.33
CA PRO A 114 -3.00 14.10 -2.38
C PRO A 114 -1.82 14.93 -1.87
N HIS A 115 -1.85 15.35 -0.60
CA HIS A 115 -0.86 16.26 0.02
C HIS A 115 0.27 15.52 0.75
N LEU A 116 0.23 14.20 0.79
CA LEU A 116 1.26 13.38 1.45
C LEU A 116 2.44 13.12 0.52
N PRO A 117 3.63 12.80 1.06
CA PRO A 117 4.76 12.49 0.22
C PRO A 117 4.55 11.19 -0.57
N PRO A 118 5.01 11.12 -1.83
CA PRO A 118 5.10 9.86 -2.55
C PRO A 118 6.13 8.94 -1.88
N SER A 119 6.18 7.69 -2.32
CA SER A 119 7.23 6.75 -1.91
C SER A 119 8.60 7.28 -2.29
N MET A 120 9.48 7.34 -1.30
CA MET A 120 10.80 7.96 -1.44
C MET A 120 11.81 7.17 -0.61
N LYS A 121 13.00 6.94 -1.19
CA LYS A 121 14.14 6.31 -0.51
C LYS A 121 15.41 7.08 -0.87
N THR A 122 15.73 8.15 -0.12
CA THR A 122 16.99 8.89 -0.21
C THR A 122 17.96 8.47 0.90
N LEU A 123 19.16 9.07 0.92
CA LEU A 123 20.20 8.79 1.92
C LEU A 123 19.80 9.18 3.35
N ASP A 124 18.98 10.22 3.47
CA ASP A 124 18.63 10.90 4.71
C ASP A 124 17.12 10.87 5.00
N ARG A 125 16.28 10.50 4.02
CA ARG A 125 14.83 10.49 4.16
C ARG A 125 14.20 9.31 3.46
N ARG A 126 13.19 8.73 4.10
CA ARG A 126 12.37 7.65 3.53
C ARG A 126 10.91 7.95 3.79
N ALA A 127 10.07 7.79 2.78
CA ALA A 127 8.62 7.78 2.93
C ALA A 127 8.15 6.40 2.47
N GLU A 128 7.75 5.57 3.44
CA GLU A 128 7.40 4.17 3.21
C GLU A 128 5.89 3.99 3.37
N TRP A 129 5.26 3.56 2.29
CA TRP A 129 3.85 3.22 2.27
C TRP A 129 3.69 1.72 2.47
N SER A 130 2.80 1.33 3.38
CA SER A 130 2.59 -0.07 3.75
C SER A 130 1.11 -0.40 3.83
N LEU A 131 0.76 -1.63 3.47
CA LEU A 131 -0.58 -2.18 3.55
C LEU A 131 -0.55 -3.61 4.09
N LYS A 132 -1.49 -3.95 4.97
CA LYS A 132 -1.75 -5.34 5.37
C LYS A 132 -3.23 -5.58 5.62
N GLY A 133 -3.68 -6.81 5.43
CA GLY A 133 -4.98 -7.29 5.88
C GLY A 133 -4.89 -7.82 7.31
N VAL A 134 -5.94 -7.62 8.08
CA VAL A 134 -6.03 -7.99 9.49
C VAL A 134 -7.37 -8.68 9.77
N VAL A 135 -7.31 -9.80 10.46
CA VAL A 135 -8.46 -10.50 11.05
C VAL A 135 -8.32 -10.41 12.57
N ALA A 136 -9.19 -9.61 13.18
CA ALA A 136 -9.22 -9.41 14.62
C ALA A 136 -10.12 -10.46 15.28
N VAL A 137 -9.60 -11.12 16.32
CA VAL A 137 -10.32 -12.17 17.06
C VAL A 137 -10.24 -11.88 18.55
N ARG A 138 -11.38 -11.88 19.21
CA ARG A 138 -11.45 -11.56 20.64
C ARG A 138 -10.61 -12.51 21.48
N GLY A 139 -9.74 -11.94 22.32
CA GLY A 139 -8.95 -12.71 23.29
C GLY A 139 -7.79 -13.50 22.68
N ARG A 140 -7.46 -13.25 21.41
CA ARG A 140 -6.27 -13.78 20.73
C ARG A 140 -5.55 -12.63 20.01
N PRO A 141 -4.25 -12.76 19.68
CA PRO A 141 -3.58 -11.83 18.80
C PRO A 141 -4.22 -11.82 17.39
N ASP A 142 -4.21 -10.67 16.73
CA ASP A 142 -4.72 -10.52 15.36
C ASP A 142 -3.94 -11.39 14.37
N ALA A 143 -4.65 -12.04 13.44
CA ALA A 143 -4.02 -12.67 12.27
C ALA A 143 -3.80 -11.62 11.17
N THR A 144 -2.59 -11.53 10.64
CA THR A 144 -2.22 -10.49 9.67
C THR A 144 -1.62 -11.08 8.41
N SER A 145 -1.87 -10.46 7.26
CA SER A 145 -1.16 -10.78 6.02
C SER A 145 0.31 -10.37 6.11
N LYS A 146 1.11 -10.82 5.14
CA LYS A 146 2.39 -10.18 4.84
C LYS A 146 2.15 -8.68 4.60
N THR A 147 3.01 -7.83 5.14
CA THR A 147 2.97 -6.39 4.87
C THR A 147 3.47 -6.15 3.45
N LEU A 148 2.64 -5.52 2.63
CA LEU A 148 2.97 -5.09 1.29
C LEU A 148 3.57 -3.68 1.35
N GLU A 149 4.77 -3.51 0.79
CA GLU A 149 5.32 -2.19 0.50
C GLU A 149 4.65 -1.66 -0.77
N LEU A 150 3.95 -0.54 -0.66
CA LEU A 150 3.29 0.11 -1.80
C LEU A 150 4.27 1.06 -2.49
N VAL A 151 4.17 1.15 -3.82
CA VAL A 151 4.85 2.20 -4.58
C VAL A 151 3.84 3.28 -4.92
N VAL A 152 3.93 4.39 -4.19
CA VAL A 152 3.11 5.58 -4.39
C VAL A 152 3.92 6.64 -5.12
N VAL A 153 3.39 7.24 -6.18
CA VAL A 153 4.05 8.24 -7.03
C VAL A 153 3.31 9.58 -6.99
N SER A 154 4.03 10.66 -7.34
CA SER A 154 3.38 11.96 -7.56
C SER A 154 2.40 11.85 -8.73
N ARG A 155 1.26 12.54 -8.62
CA ARG A 155 0.26 12.62 -9.69
C ARG A 155 0.82 13.22 -10.98
N GLU A 156 1.80 14.11 -10.86
CA GLU A 156 2.45 14.79 -11.99
C GLU A 156 3.22 13.82 -12.89
N LEU A 157 3.79 12.75 -12.32
CA LEU A 157 4.56 11.76 -13.07
C LEU A 157 3.68 10.84 -13.94
N VAL A 158 2.40 10.71 -13.60
CA VAL A 158 1.43 9.90 -14.36
C VAL A 158 0.81 10.72 -15.51
N GLN A 159 0.88 12.05 -15.43
CA GLN A 159 0.47 12.97 -16.47
C GLN A 159 1.65 13.35 -17.36
N GLN A 160 2.31 12.36 -17.98
CA GLN A 160 2.87 12.68 -19.30
C GLN A 160 1.67 12.95 -20.20
N PRO A 161 1.53 14.14 -20.81
CA PRO A 161 0.49 14.35 -21.79
C PRO A 161 0.63 13.25 -22.83
N GLN A 162 -0.40 12.42 -23.02
CA GLN A 162 -0.44 11.59 -24.21
C GLN A 162 -0.19 12.54 -25.39
N PRO A 163 0.82 12.28 -26.25
CA PRO A 163 1.07 13.16 -27.37
C PRO A 163 -0.23 13.18 -28.17
N ALA A 164 -0.88 14.35 -28.22
CA ALA A 164 -2.14 14.51 -28.91
C ALA A 164 -2.01 13.88 -30.29
N THR A 165 -2.88 12.94 -30.63
CA THR A 165 -2.81 12.20 -31.90
C THR A 165 -3.79 12.80 -32.89
N VAL A 166 -3.40 12.86 -34.16
CA VAL A 166 -4.24 13.31 -35.26
C VAL A 166 -4.42 12.18 -36.27
N THR A 167 -5.58 12.14 -36.93
CA THR A 167 -5.88 11.18 -38.00
C THR A 167 -5.65 11.83 -39.36
N CYS A 168 -4.86 11.19 -40.23
CA CYS A 168 -4.62 11.68 -41.58
C CYS A 168 -5.90 11.63 -42.43
N LYS A 169 -6.34 12.77 -42.98
CA LYS A 169 -7.50 12.86 -43.88
C LYS A 169 -7.33 12.07 -45.20
N TYR A 170 -6.10 11.75 -45.59
CA TYR A 170 -5.80 11.09 -46.88
C TYR A 170 -5.71 9.57 -46.78
N CYS A 171 -4.98 9.05 -45.78
CA CYS A 171 -4.74 7.60 -45.64
C CYS A 171 -5.30 6.99 -44.34
N GLY A 172 -5.93 7.80 -43.48
CA GLY A 172 -6.50 7.33 -42.22
C GLY A 172 -5.50 6.99 -41.11
N ALA A 173 -4.19 7.11 -41.35
CA ALA A 173 -3.18 6.81 -40.33
C ALA A 173 -3.27 7.78 -39.14
N VAL A 174 -3.21 7.22 -37.92
CA VAL A 174 -3.14 7.99 -36.67
C VAL A 174 -1.68 8.23 -36.31
N TYR A 175 -1.30 9.48 -36.07
CA TYR A 175 0.08 9.86 -35.77
C TYR A 175 0.17 11.05 -34.79
N PRO A 176 1.34 11.30 -34.16
CA PRO A 176 1.49 12.40 -33.20
C PRO A 176 1.30 13.78 -33.85
N GLN A 177 0.61 14.69 -33.16
CA GLN A 177 0.36 16.08 -33.59
C GLN A 177 1.65 16.89 -33.78
N SER A 178 2.77 16.44 -33.21
CA SER A 178 4.09 17.05 -33.40
C SER A 178 4.66 16.89 -34.82
N LEU A 179 4.07 16.03 -35.66
CA LEU A 179 4.50 15.87 -37.05
C LEU A 179 3.66 16.74 -37.99
N ASP A 180 4.33 17.48 -38.88
CA ASP A 180 3.64 18.30 -39.90
C ASP A 180 3.29 17.53 -41.17
N ARG A 181 3.76 16.27 -41.26
CA ARG A 181 3.47 15.36 -42.37
C ARG A 181 3.11 13.99 -41.85
N CYS A 182 2.17 13.33 -42.53
CA CYS A 182 1.80 11.97 -42.21
C CYS A 182 2.99 11.02 -42.46
N PRO A 183 3.41 10.22 -41.47
CA PRO A 183 4.53 9.28 -41.64
C PRO A 183 4.18 8.11 -42.59
N ASN A 184 2.90 7.87 -42.84
CA ASN A 184 2.45 6.77 -43.71
C ASN A 184 2.36 7.17 -45.19
N CYS A 185 1.86 8.37 -45.50
CA CYS A 185 1.63 8.81 -46.89
C CYS A 185 2.32 10.11 -47.30
N GLY A 186 3.04 10.77 -46.39
CA GLY A 186 3.76 12.02 -46.66
C GLY A 186 2.89 13.27 -46.84
N ALA A 187 1.57 13.15 -46.77
CA ALA A 187 0.65 14.26 -46.93
C ALA A 187 0.81 15.30 -45.80
N PRO A 188 0.75 16.60 -46.11
CA PRO A 188 0.85 17.66 -45.11
C PRO A 188 -0.36 17.64 -44.17
N ARG A 189 -0.13 18.03 -42.91
CA ARG A 189 -1.20 18.22 -41.93
C ARG A 189 -2.04 19.43 -42.34
N THR A 190 -3.29 19.18 -42.71
CA THR A 190 -4.27 20.24 -42.92
C THR A 190 -4.87 20.63 -41.58
N ALA A 191 -5.00 21.94 -41.33
CA ALA A 191 -5.60 22.50 -40.13
C ALA A 191 -7.03 21.95 -39.87
#